data_AF-A0A6M8B1X8-F1
#
_entry.id   AF-A0A6M8B1X8-F1
#
_cell.length_a   1.000
_cell.length_b   1.000
_cell.length_c   1.000
_cell.angle_alpha   90.00
_cell.angle_beta   90.00
_cell.angle_gamma   90.00
#
_symmetry.space_group_name_H-M   'P 1'
#
loop_
_entity.id
_entity.type
_entity.pdbx_description
1 polymer ?
#
loop_
_entity_poly.entity_id
_entity_poly.type
_entity_poly.pdbx_seq_one_letter_code
_entity_poly.pdbx_strand_id
1 'polypeptide(L)' 'MGKMPVLQHIGADEGQIAHDARLSQQQLLQVLDYLNDHLDQEIKLANLSNLLGTSQFHFSRLFRQSVGLSPYQYLL' A
#
# COMPACT_ATOMS: atom_id res chain seq x y z
N MET A 1 -5.50 -17.54 -33.35
CA MET A 1 -6.20 -16.29 -33.01
C MET A 1 -6.53 -16.35 -31.51
N GLY A 2 -5.63 -15.82 -30.68
CA GLY A 2 -5.63 -16.03 -29.23
C GLY A 2 -6.81 -15.36 -28.54
N LYS A 3 -7.56 -16.13 -27.76
CA LYS A 3 -8.59 -15.61 -26.86
C LYS A 3 -7.90 -15.15 -25.57
N MET A 4 -7.67 -13.85 -25.45
CA MET A 4 -7.41 -13.21 -24.16
C MET A 4 -8.75 -13.15 -23.41
N PRO A 5 -8.90 -13.79 -22.23
CA PRO A 5 -10.04 -13.50 -21.38
C PRO A 5 -9.83 -12.08 -20.83
N VAL A 6 -10.76 -11.19 -21.14
CA VAL A 6 -10.81 -9.85 -20.55
C VAL A 6 -11.04 -10.04 -19.04
N LEU A 7 -10.04 -9.68 -18.23
CA LEU A 7 -10.22 -9.60 -16.80
C LEU A 7 -11.25 -8.50 -16.52
N GLN A 8 -12.31 -8.95 -15.87
CA GLN A 8 -13.54 -8.24 -15.61
C GLN A 8 -13.26 -6.99 -14.78
N HIS A 9 -13.91 -5.89 -15.18
CA HIS A 9 -14.32 -4.74 -14.36
C HIS A 9 -13.77 -4.70 -12.93
N ILE A 10 -12.61 -4.06 -12.75
CA ILE A 10 -12.21 -3.53 -11.45
C ILE A 10 -12.98 -2.22 -11.26
N GLY A 11 -14.27 -2.34 -10.96
CA GLY A 11 -14.98 -1.31 -10.21
C GLY A 11 -14.54 -1.43 -8.76
N ALA A 12 -13.43 -0.80 -8.40
CA ALA A 12 -13.03 -0.61 -7.02
C ALA A 12 -13.12 0.89 -6.72
N ASP A 13 -14.32 1.28 -6.33
CA ASP A 13 -14.54 2.28 -5.28
C ASP A 13 -13.81 3.63 -5.46
N GLU A 14 -14.36 4.50 -6.32
CA GLU A 14 -14.19 5.96 -6.18
C GLU A 14 -14.93 6.53 -4.95
N GLY A 15 -15.02 5.75 -3.85
CA GLY A 15 -15.97 5.94 -2.75
C GLY A 15 -15.36 6.12 -1.36
N GLN A 16 -14.03 6.23 -1.22
CA GLN A 16 -13.37 6.52 0.07
C GLN A 16 -12.34 7.65 -0.02
N ILE A 17 -12.69 8.78 -0.66
CA ILE A 17 -11.95 10.04 -0.53
C ILE A 17 -12.43 10.77 0.75
N ALA A 18 -12.40 10.13 1.92
CA ALA A 18 -12.71 10.81 3.19
C ALA A 18 -12.28 10.01 4.46
N HIS A 19 -11.33 10.57 5.22
CA HIS A 19 -11.15 10.50 6.70
C HIS A 19 -10.13 9.58 7.40
N ASP A 20 -9.24 8.83 6.75
CA ASP A 20 -8.09 8.28 7.48
C ASP A 20 -6.91 9.25 7.47
N ALA A 21 -6.58 9.81 8.63
CA ALA A 21 -5.40 10.65 8.84
C ALA A 21 -4.13 9.84 9.12
N ARG A 22 -4.22 8.51 9.13
CA ARG A 22 -3.14 7.56 9.45
C ARG A 22 -3.58 6.15 9.09
N LEU A 23 -2.64 5.22 8.98
CA LEU A 23 -2.91 3.80 8.94
C LEU A 23 -3.55 3.38 10.27
N SER A 24 -4.55 2.50 10.19
CA SER A 24 -5.04 1.78 11.37
C SER A 24 -3.93 0.88 11.92
N GLN A 25 -4.07 0.47 13.19
CA GLN A 25 -3.10 -0.44 13.81
C GLN A 25 -2.96 -1.76 13.04
N GLN A 26 -4.06 -2.30 12.50
CA GLN A 26 -4.04 -3.53 11.72
C GLN A 26 -3.28 -3.36 10.40
N GLN A 27 -3.53 -2.26 9.67
CA GLN A 27 -2.78 -1.94 8.44
C GLN A 27 -1.29 -1.74 8.72
N LEU A 28 -0.94 -1.08 9.84
CA LEU A 28 0.45 -0.89 10.21
C LEU A 28 1.14 -2.23 10.53
N LEU A 29 0.50 -3.11 11.29
CA LEU A 29 1.02 -4.45 11.56
C LEU A 29 1.22 -5.24 10.27
N GLN A 30 0.25 -5.21 9.35
CA GLN A 30 0.35 -5.90 8.07
C GLN A 30 1.52 -5.38 7.22
N VAL A 31 1.76 -4.07 7.22
CA VAL A 31 2.93 -3.46 6.55
C VAL A 31 4.23 -3.92 7.20
N LEU A 32 4.33 -3.89 8.52
CA LEU A 32 5.55 -4.30 9.24
C LEU A 32 5.85 -5.80 9.07
N ASP A 33 4.82 -6.63 9.09
CA ASP A 33 4.92 -8.07 8.83
C ASP A 33 5.45 -8.34 7.42
N TYR A 34 4.88 -7.67 6.41
CA TYR A 34 5.39 -7.75 5.04
C TYR A 34 6.85 -7.29 4.93
N LEU A 35 7.23 -6.21 5.61
CA LEU A 35 8.62 -5.73 5.61
C LEU A 35 9.57 -6.75 6.25
N ASN A 36 9.15 -7.38 7.36
CA ASN A 36 9.94 -8.39 8.05
C ASN A 36 10.12 -9.67 7.22
N ASP A 37 9.09 -10.08 6.50
CA ASP A 37 9.13 -11.29 5.65
C ASP A 37 9.96 -11.09 4.37
N HIS A 38 10.23 -9.84 3.97
CA HIS A 38 10.91 -9.51 2.72
C HIS A 38 12.22 -8.74 2.94
N LEU A 39 12.85 -8.84 4.11
CA LEU A 39 14.09 -8.11 4.46
C LEU A 39 15.26 -8.36 3.49
N ASP A 40 15.32 -9.52 2.86
CA ASP A 40 16.38 -9.89 1.90
C ASP A 40 16.08 -9.42 0.47
N GLN A 41 14.95 -8.74 0.25
CA GLN A 41 14.48 -8.32 -1.07
C GLN A 41 14.39 -6.79 -1.17
N GLU A 42 14.50 -6.28 -2.41
CA GLU A 42 14.23 -4.88 -2.69
C GLU A 42 12.73 -4.60 -2.53
N ILE A 43 12.35 -3.98 -1.41
CA ILE A 43 10.97 -3.59 -1.14
C ILE A 43 10.69 -2.24 -1.80
N LYS A 44 9.68 -2.21 -2.67
CA LYS A 44 9.23 -0.99 -3.35
C LYS A 44 7.99 -0.41 -2.68
N LEU A 45 7.85 0.90 -2.75
CA LEU A 45 6.64 1.60 -2.29
C LEU A 45 5.36 1.03 -2.89
N ALA A 46 5.40 0.65 -4.17
CA ALA A 46 4.30 0.01 -4.87
C ALA A 46 3.86 -1.31 -4.22
N ASN A 47 4.77 -2.08 -3.63
CA ASN A 47 4.44 -3.33 -2.95
C ASN A 47 3.56 -3.05 -1.73
N LEU A 48 3.94 -2.05 -0.93
CA LEU A 48 3.22 -1.67 0.29
C LEU A 48 1.88 -0.99 -0.01
N SER A 49 1.81 -0.17 -1.06
CA SER A 49 0.55 0.45 -1.46
C SER A 49 -0.44 -0.58 -1.99
N ASN A 50 0.05 -1.55 -2.79
CA ASN A 50 -0.75 -2.65 -3.31
C ASN A 50 -1.22 -3.60 -2.20
N LEU A 51 -0.39 -3.86 -1.19
CA LEU A 51 -0.75 -4.66 -0.02
C LEU A 51 -2.02 -4.14 0.67
N LEU A 52 -2.19 -2.82 0.71
CA LEU A 52 -3.34 -2.15 1.33
C LEU A 52 -4.43 -1.72 0.32
N GLY A 53 -4.27 -2.00 -0.97
CA GLY A 53 -5.22 -1.57 -2.00
C GLY A 53 -5.31 -0.05 -2.17
N THR A 54 -4.22 0.68 -1.89
CA THR A 54 -4.17 2.15 -1.95
C THR A 54 -3.23 2.63 -3.04
N SER A 55 -3.41 3.88 -3.49
CA SER A 55 -2.40 4.53 -4.34
C SER A 55 -1.11 4.81 -3.55
N GLN A 56 0.04 4.81 -4.22
CA GLN A 56 1.34 5.11 -3.59
C GLN A 56 1.36 6.47 -2.88
N PHE A 57 0.67 7.48 -3.45
CA PHE A 57 0.56 8.80 -2.86
C PHE A 57 -0.26 8.76 -1.56
N HIS A 58 -1.42 8.11 -1.58
CA HIS A 58 -2.27 8.00 -0.40
C HIS A 58 -1.56 7.21 0.70
N PHE A 59 -0.97 6.06 0.37
CA PHE A 59 -0.16 5.27 1.27
C PHE A 59 0.95 6.11 1.92
N SER A 60 1.72 6.87 1.12
CA SER A 60 2.83 7.67 1.64
C SER A 60 2.39 8.71 2.66
N ARG A 61 1.23 9.33 2.42
CA ARG A 61 0.64 10.28 3.37
C ARG A 61 0.24 9.58 4.68
N LEU A 62 -0.52 8.48 4.58
CA LEU A 62 -0.98 7.72 5.74
C LEU A 62 0.18 7.15 6.55
N PHE A 63 1.15 6.55 5.89
CA PHE A 63 2.34 5.96 6.51
C PHE A 63 3.15 7.03 7.25
N ARG A 64 3.41 8.18 6.61
CA ARG A 64 4.13 9.29 7.27
C ARG A 64 3.39 9.82 8.49
N GLN A 65 2.06 9.92 8.43
CA GLN A 65 1.28 10.34 9.59
C GLN A 65 1.25 9.29 10.71
N SER A 66 1.50 8.02 10.39
CA SER A 66 1.52 6.91 11.36
C SER A 66 2.89 6.70 12.00
N VAL A 67 3.95 6.76 11.18
CA VAL A 67 5.33 6.38 11.53
C VAL A 67 6.22 7.61 11.75
N GLY A 68 5.82 8.79 11.27
CA GLY A 68 6.59 10.03 11.33
C GLY A 68 7.61 10.19 10.19
N LEU A 69 7.96 9.10 9.50
CA LEU A 69 8.88 9.06 8.37
C LEU A 69 8.14 8.78 7.06
N SER A 70 8.63 9.31 5.94
CA SER A 70 8.12 8.86 4.65
C SER A 70 8.49 7.38 4.40
N PRO A 71 7.70 6.62 3.63
CA PRO A 71 8.05 5.24 3.31
C PRO A 71 9.45 5.10 2.69
N TYR A 72 9.83 6.03 1.83
CA TYR A 72 11.16 6.02 1.22
C TYR A 72 12.28 6.15 2.26
N GLN A 73 12.10 7.01 3.26
CA GLN A 73 13.06 7.15 4.37
C GLN A 73 13.11 5.92 5.28
N TYR A 74 12.01 5.18 5.38
CA TYR A 74 11.96 3.96 6.20
C TYR A 74 12.62 2.76 5.50
N LEU A 75 12.65 2.76 4.16
CA LEU A 75 13.20 1.69 3.33
C LEU A 75 14.67 1.89 2.93
N LEU A 76 15.26 3.05 3.26
CA LEU A 76 16.68 3.36 3.08
C LEU A 76 17.54 2.72 4.18
#